data_AF-A0A286UVT2-F1
#
_entry.id   AF-A0A286UVT2-F1
#
_cell.length_a   1.000
_cell.length_b   1.000
_cell.length_c   1.000
_cell.angle_alpha   90.00
_cell.angle_beta   90.00
_cell.angle_gamma   90.00
#
_symmetry.space_group_name_H-M   'P 1'
#
loop_
_entity.id
_entity.type
_entity.pdbx_description
1 polymer ?
#
loop_
_entity_poly.entity_id
_entity_poly.type
_entity_poly.pdbx_seq_one_letter_code
_entity_poly.pdbx_strand_id
1 'polypeptide(L)'
;MTVPTSPIDHRRPLDFDIYGTYSRILQDEKISKPLAAMLALTELIEQSNTGTMFELVQALNEGAEELRKRFTNSISINAGCELFIAFVTLFPHESSSFNDLKIELVEQCRHYANEAMSYRERIANLALGFIKDDSVILTHSYSRVVMQALLLAHKQKRISVYVTEARPSGNGLKTYHALTAAGIPCTVVLDSAVTYVMDKVDLVLVGSEAVVESGGLINAVGSNQIAVIAKAANKPFYAMAESYKFHRLFPLSQYDLPTHTSDILSFPRQPARPPSLTDVQPVVSENGTSQDDLPPSKFQPSTSLHLVPGSTFSMTPEQTKLNPEVDYTRPDLISLVFSDVGILTPEGIRKSISLLKVFRTFKYLIRDDKCIQLDFRSCTPIIKASSLY
;
A
#
# COMPACT_ATOMS: atom_id res chain seq x y z
N MET A 1 -19.33 -49.36 -10.78
CA MET A 1 -18.40 -48.30 -10.36
C MET A 1 -18.96 -46.98 -10.86
N THR A 2 -19.80 -46.36 -10.05
CA THR A 2 -20.52 -45.11 -10.34
C THR A 2 -19.73 -43.95 -9.74
N VAL A 3 -19.18 -43.10 -10.60
CA VAL A 3 -18.56 -41.83 -10.22
C VAL A 3 -19.69 -40.83 -9.94
N PRO A 4 -19.72 -40.12 -8.80
CA PRO A 4 -20.77 -39.16 -8.52
C PRO A 4 -20.54 -37.88 -9.32
N THR A 5 -21.49 -37.55 -10.20
CA THR A 5 -21.61 -36.26 -10.87
C THR A 5 -22.04 -35.20 -9.84
N SER A 6 -21.26 -34.13 -9.73
CA SER A 6 -21.61 -32.94 -8.95
C SER A 6 -22.90 -32.29 -9.47
N PRO A 7 -23.71 -31.67 -8.60
CA PRO A 7 -24.96 -31.05 -9.02
C PRO A 7 -24.66 -29.79 -9.84
N ILE A 8 -25.34 -29.70 -10.97
CA ILE A 8 -25.36 -28.55 -11.88
C ILE A 8 -25.98 -27.38 -11.12
N ASP A 9 -25.14 -26.45 -10.68
CA ASP A 9 -25.55 -25.19 -10.09
C ASP A 9 -26.33 -24.38 -11.14
N HIS A 10 -27.51 -23.90 -10.77
CA HIS A 10 -28.41 -23.14 -11.63
C HIS A 10 -27.83 -21.74 -11.89
N ARG A 11 -26.90 -21.66 -12.85
CA ARG A 11 -26.28 -20.42 -13.34
C ARG A 11 -27.34 -19.40 -13.77
N ARG A 12 -27.30 -18.20 -13.18
CA ARG A 12 -27.79 -16.98 -13.87
C ARG A 12 -26.97 -16.79 -15.15
N PRO A 13 -27.56 -16.41 -16.30
CA PRO A 13 -26.78 -16.20 -17.51
C PRO A 13 -26.15 -14.80 -17.52
N LEU A 14 -24.82 -14.74 -17.67
CA LEU A 14 -23.96 -13.59 -18.04
C LEU A 14 -23.79 -12.45 -17.00
N ASP A 15 -23.31 -12.76 -15.79
CA ASP A 15 -22.71 -11.75 -14.90
C ASP A 15 -21.23 -11.57 -15.30
N PHE A 16 -20.82 -10.33 -15.62
CA PHE A 16 -19.46 -9.96 -16.01
C PHE A 16 -18.42 -10.32 -14.93
N ASP A 17 -17.38 -11.10 -15.27
CA ASP A 17 -16.31 -11.46 -14.33
C ASP A 17 -15.31 -10.30 -14.16
N ILE A 18 -15.65 -9.40 -13.22
CA ILE A 18 -14.81 -8.24 -12.88
C ILE A 18 -13.45 -8.66 -12.32
N TYR A 19 -13.39 -9.73 -11.51
CA TYR A 19 -12.15 -10.19 -10.90
C TYR A 19 -11.22 -10.85 -11.92
N GLY A 20 -11.76 -11.68 -12.82
CA GLY A 20 -11.01 -12.27 -13.93
C GLY A 20 -10.43 -11.20 -14.85
N THR A 21 -11.24 -10.19 -15.17
CA THR A 21 -10.81 -9.02 -15.96
C THR A 21 -9.70 -8.24 -15.28
N TYR A 22 -9.88 -7.88 -14.01
CA TYR A 22 -8.86 -7.22 -13.19
C TYR A 22 -7.55 -8.01 -13.15
N SER A 23 -7.65 -9.33 -12.92
CA SER A 23 -6.48 -10.21 -12.82
C SER A 23 -5.73 -10.32 -14.15
N ARG A 24 -6.45 -10.35 -15.27
CA ARG A 24 -5.86 -10.32 -16.62
C ARG A 24 -5.12 -9.01 -16.87
N ILE A 25 -5.73 -7.86 -16.53
CA ILE A 25 -5.11 -6.54 -16.73
C ILE A 25 -3.86 -6.38 -15.86
N LEU A 26 -3.87 -6.90 -14.63
CA LEU A 26 -2.76 -6.80 -13.68
C LEU A 26 -1.52 -7.63 -14.11
N GLN A 27 -1.63 -8.49 -15.13
CA GLN A 27 -0.47 -9.19 -15.69
C GLN A 27 0.53 -8.23 -16.35
N ASP A 28 0.10 -7.05 -16.79
CA ASP A 28 1.01 -6.00 -17.22
C ASP A 28 1.66 -5.32 -16.00
N GLU A 29 2.95 -5.55 -15.82
CA GLU A 29 3.73 -5.00 -14.70
C GLU A 29 3.73 -3.46 -14.64
N LYS A 30 3.47 -2.79 -15.76
CA LYS A 30 3.40 -1.33 -15.82
C LYS A 30 2.11 -0.79 -15.21
N ILE A 31 1.04 -1.58 -15.17
CA ILE A 31 -0.27 -1.17 -14.66
C ILE A 31 -0.31 -1.33 -13.14
N SER A 32 -0.77 -0.30 -12.43
CA SER A 32 -0.96 -0.37 -10.97
C SER A 32 -2.33 -0.90 -10.57
N LYS A 33 -2.42 -1.48 -9.36
CA LYS A 33 -3.68 -2.00 -8.81
C LYS A 33 -4.87 -1.04 -8.95
N PRO A 34 -4.78 0.27 -8.60
CA PRO A 34 -5.90 1.20 -8.79
C PRO A 34 -6.27 1.36 -10.27
N LEU A 35 -5.27 1.44 -11.16
CA LEU A 35 -5.46 1.61 -12.59
C LEU A 35 -6.06 0.35 -13.25
N ALA A 36 -5.64 -0.84 -12.81
CA ALA A 36 -6.24 -2.10 -13.23
C ALA A 36 -7.71 -2.19 -12.81
N ALA A 37 -8.06 -1.70 -11.62
CA ALA A 37 -9.45 -1.62 -11.16
C ALA A 37 -10.28 -0.67 -12.03
N MET A 38 -9.76 0.51 -12.35
CA MET A 38 -10.42 1.46 -13.27
C MET A 38 -10.67 0.86 -14.66
N LEU A 39 -9.67 0.17 -15.22
CA LEU A 39 -9.79 -0.48 -16.53
C LEU A 39 -10.79 -1.66 -16.49
N ALA A 40 -10.80 -2.43 -15.40
CA ALA A 40 -11.78 -3.51 -15.23
C ALA A 40 -13.21 -2.97 -15.12
N LEU A 41 -13.41 -1.87 -14.37
CA LEU A 41 -14.69 -1.18 -14.33
C LEU A 41 -15.05 -0.56 -15.68
N THR A 42 -14.09 -0.09 -16.47
CA THR A 42 -14.33 0.41 -17.84
C THR A 42 -14.87 -0.68 -18.74
N GLU A 43 -14.29 -1.89 -18.70
CA GLU A 43 -14.80 -3.05 -19.44
C GLU A 43 -16.20 -3.49 -18.95
N LEU A 44 -16.50 -3.31 -17.65
CA LEU A 44 -17.85 -3.51 -17.11
C LEU A 44 -18.86 -2.55 -17.77
N ILE A 45 -18.52 -1.27 -17.92
CA ILE A 45 -19.38 -0.29 -18.61
C ILE A 45 -19.65 -0.74 -20.04
N GLU A 46 -18.60 -1.14 -20.77
CA GLU A 46 -18.66 -1.57 -22.17
C GLU A 46 -19.55 -2.79 -22.37
N GLN A 47 -19.50 -3.77 -21.45
CA GLN A 47 -20.28 -5.01 -21.54
C GLN A 47 -21.65 -4.93 -20.87
N SER A 48 -21.93 -3.87 -20.10
CA SER A 48 -23.21 -3.71 -19.42
C SER A 48 -24.35 -3.40 -20.40
N ASN A 49 -25.54 -3.91 -20.12
CA ASN A 49 -26.79 -3.57 -20.85
C ASN A 49 -27.62 -2.51 -20.11
N THR A 50 -26.99 -1.70 -19.25
CA THR A 50 -27.67 -0.66 -18.46
C THR A 50 -28.33 0.37 -19.38
N GLY A 51 -29.52 0.85 -18.98
CA GLY A 51 -30.31 1.82 -19.73
C GLY A 51 -30.30 3.23 -19.13
N THR A 52 -29.81 3.39 -17.90
CA THR A 52 -29.77 4.68 -17.20
C THR A 52 -28.46 4.89 -16.44
N MET A 53 -28.14 6.16 -16.13
CA MET A 53 -27.00 6.51 -15.28
C MET A 53 -27.11 5.90 -13.88
N PHE A 54 -28.32 5.78 -13.34
CA PHE A 54 -28.53 5.18 -12.02
C PHE A 54 -28.14 3.69 -12.02
N GLU A 55 -28.63 2.92 -13.00
CA GLU A 55 -28.27 1.50 -13.16
C GLU A 55 -26.77 1.31 -13.39
N LEU A 56 -26.15 2.21 -14.17
CA LEU A 56 -24.71 2.18 -14.41
C LEU A 56 -23.91 2.41 -13.13
N VAL A 57 -24.23 3.45 -12.37
CA VAL A 57 -23.56 3.75 -11.10
C VAL A 57 -23.79 2.61 -10.09
N GLN A 58 -24.99 2.03 -10.06
CA GLN A 58 -25.26 0.86 -9.23
C GLN A 58 -24.37 -0.32 -9.61
N ALA A 59 -24.29 -0.68 -10.90
CA ALA A 59 -23.44 -1.76 -11.38
C ALA A 59 -21.95 -1.53 -11.10
N LEU A 60 -21.47 -0.29 -11.19
CA LEU A 60 -20.10 0.07 -10.85
C LEU A 60 -19.80 -0.09 -9.35
N ASN A 61 -20.73 0.31 -8.48
CA ASN A 61 -20.59 0.10 -7.04
C ASN A 61 -20.58 -1.39 -6.70
N GLU A 62 -21.46 -2.19 -7.31
CA GLU A 62 -21.49 -3.64 -7.13
C GLU A 62 -20.18 -4.30 -7.58
N GLY A 63 -19.65 -3.92 -8.75
CA GLY A 63 -18.35 -4.41 -9.25
C GLY A 63 -17.17 -3.99 -8.37
N ALA A 64 -17.16 -2.75 -7.87
CA ALA A 64 -16.14 -2.27 -6.94
C ALA A 64 -16.17 -3.03 -5.60
N GLU A 65 -17.36 -3.31 -5.08
CA GLU A 65 -17.58 -4.11 -3.88
C GLU A 65 -17.11 -5.56 -4.04
N GLU A 66 -17.35 -6.17 -5.21
CA GLU A 66 -16.84 -7.51 -5.51
C GLU A 66 -15.31 -7.51 -5.49
N LEU A 67 -14.66 -6.56 -6.18
CA LEU A 67 -13.20 -6.44 -6.15
C LEU A 67 -12.69 -6.30 -4.71
N ARG A 68 -13.30 -5.42 -3.91
CA ARG A 68 -12.87 -5.16 -2.52
C ARG A 68 -12.84 -6.43 -1.66
N LYS A 69 -13.85 -7.30 -1.80
CA LYS A 69 -13.98 -8.54 -1.00
C LYS A 69 -12.92 -9.59 -1.31
N ARG A 70 -12.27 -9.52 -2.48
CA ARG A 70 -11.26 -10.51 -2.91
C ARG A 70 -9.87 -10.23 -2.37
N PHE A 71 -9.60 -9.04 -1.81
CA PHE A 71 -8.27 -8.64 -1.32
C PHE A 71 -8.28 -8.37 0.18
N THR A 72 -7.25 -8.84 0.87
CA THR A 72 -6.98 -8.50 2.29
C THR A 72 -6.61 -7.02 2.44
N ASN A 73 -5.79 -6.50 1.53
CA ASN A 73 -5.47 -5.09 1.42
C ASN A 73 -6.13 -4.48 0.17
N SER A 74 -7.29 -3.89 0.37
CA SER A 74 -8.09 -3.27 -0.70
C SER A 74 -7.92 -1.74 -0.79
N ILE A 75 -7.06 -1.11 0.03
CA ILE A 75 -6.97 0.36 0.14
C ILE A 75 -6.65 1.01 -1.22
N SER A 76 -5.61 0.50 -1.90
CA SER A 76 -5.15 0.98 -3.21
C SER A 76 -6.23 0.81 -4.29
N ILE A 77 -6.92 -0.33 -4.28
CA ILE A 77 -7.99 -0.66 -5.22
C ILE A 77 -9.20 0.25 -4.97
N ASN A 78 -9.57 0.43 -3.70
CA ASN A 78 -10.70 1.27 -3.31
C ASN A 78 -10.49 2.73 -3.71
N ALA A 79 -9.27 3.26 -3.55
CA ALA A 79 -8.91 4.59 -4.04
C ALA A 79 -9.18 4.72 -5.56
N GLY A 80 -8.80 3.70 -6.34
CA GLY A 80 -9.06 3.68 -7.78
C GLY A 80 -10.54 3.59 -8.14
N CYS A 81 -11.28 2.70 -7.47
CA CYS A 81 -12.71 2.51 -7.70
C CYS A 81 -13.53 3.75 -7.34
N GLU A 82 -13.29 4.37 -6.17
CA GLU A 82 -14.02 5.58 -5.75
C GLU A 82 -13.74 6.75 -6.68
N LEU A 83 -12.48 6.93 -7.09
CA LEU A 83 -12.11 7.96 -8.06
C LEU A 83 -12.82 7.72 -9.41
N PHE A 84 -12.88 6.47 -9.86
CA PHE A 84 -13.57 6.10 -11.09
C PHE A 84 -15.08 6.36 -11.02
N ILE A 85 -15.76 5.89 -9.96
CA ILE A 85 -17.21 6.07 -9.79
C ILE A 85 -17.55 7.56 -9.71
N ALA A 86 -16.75 8.35 -9.00
CA ALA A 86 -16.94 9.78 -8.96
C ALA A 86 -16.69 10.43 -10.33
N PHE A 87 -15.73 9.94 -11.12
CA PHE A 87 -15.47 10.43 -12.48
C PHE A 87 -16.71 10.19 -13.36
N VAL A 88 -17.25 8.97 -13.35
CA VAL A 88 -18.48 8.61 -14.07
C VAL A 88 -19.67 9.45 -13.64
N THR A 89 -19.82 9.70 -12.34
CA THR A 89 -20.95 10.46 -11.77
C THR A 89 -20.91 11.95 -12.13
N LEU A 90 -19.72 12.50 -12.36
CA LEU A 90 -19.51 13.92 -12.69
C LEU A 90 -19.32 14.16 -14.19
N PHE A 91 -19.41 13.11 -15.01
CA PHE A 91 -19.23 13.19 -16.44
C PHE A 91 -20.36 14.04 -17.08
N PRO A 92 -20.06 15.01 -17.96
CA PRO A 92 -21.08 15.85 -18.58
C PRO A 92 -22.09 15.03 -19.39
N HIS A 93 -23.39 15.28 -19.16
CA HIS A 93 -24.47 14.64 -19.91
C HIS A 93 -24.85 15.46 -21.14
N GLU A 94 -23.90 15.67 -22.04
CA GLU A 94 -24.10 16.46 -23.27
C GLU A 94 -24.53 15.59 -24.47
N SER A 95 -24.35 14.27 -24.38
CA SER A 95 -24.64 13.33 -25.46
C SER A 95 -26.15 13.14 -25.68
N SER A 96 -26.54 12.90 -26.94
CA SER A 96 -27.95 12.77 -27.37
C SER A 96 -28.64 11.48 -26.90
N SER A 97 -27.87 10.42 -26.65
CA SER A 97 -28.39 9.16 -26.16
C SER A 97 -27.50 8.58 -25.06
N PHE A 98 -28.08 7.71 -24.22
CA PHE A 98 -27.33 7.03 -23.16
C PHE A 98 -26.24 6.09 -23.71
N ASN A 99 -26.47 5.51 -24.89
CA ASN A 99 -25.47 4.66 -25.55
C ASN A 99 -24.28 5.49 -26.03
N ASP A 100 -24.52 6.68 -26.60
CA ASP A 100 -23.44 7.60 -27.00
C ASP A 100 -22.64 8.05 -25.78
N LEU A 101 -23.32 8.36 -24.67
CA LEU A 101 -22.68 8.71 -23.40
C LEU A 101 -21.78 7.58 -22.88
N LYS A 102 -22.20 6.32 -23.00
CA LYS A 102 -21.37 5.17 -22.60
C LYS A 102 -20.13 5.03 -23.47
N ILE A 103 -20.26 5.21 -24.79
CA ILE A 103 -19.12 5.16 -25.71
C ILE A 103 -18.11 6.27 -25.36
N GLU A 104 -18.59 7.50 -25.20
CA GLU A 104 -17.77 8.65 -24.84
C GLU A 104 -17.07 8.45 -23.49
N LEU A 105 -17.79 7.93 -22.49
CA LEU A 105 -17.24 7.63 -21.19
C LEU A 105 -16.13 6.56 -21.26
N VAL A 106 -16.34 5.48 -22.00
CA VAL A 106 -15.34 4.42 -22.19
C VAL A 106 -14.08 4.97 -22.89
N GLU A 107 -14.25 5.82 -23.90
CA GLU A 107 -13.14 6.48 -24.60
C GLU A 107 -12.33 7.36 -23.64
N GLN A 108 -13.00 8.20 -22.85
CA GLN A 108 -12.36 9.07 -21.88
C GLN A 108 -11.64 8.30 -20.77
N CYS A 109 -12.22 7.19 -20.30
CA CYS A 109 -11.57 6.30 -19.33
C CYS A 109 -10.29 5.66 -19.89
N ARG A 110 -10.32 5.18 -21.14
CA ARG A 110 -9.15 4.62 -21.81
C ARG A 110 -8.08 5.68 -22.05
N HIS A 111 -8.48 6.90 -22.42
CA HIS A 111 -7.57 8.03 -22.57
C HIS A 111 -6.87 8.36 -21.25
N TYR A 112 -7.62 8.50 -20.15
CA TYR A 112 -7.05 8.73 -18.82
C TYR A 112 -6.07 7.62 -18.41
N ALA A 113 -6.42 6.36 -18.64
CA ALA A 113 -5.55 5.25 -18.30
C ALA A 113 -4.23 5.27 -19.08
N ASN A 114 -4.27 5.67 -20.35
CA ASN A 114 -3.07 5.88 -21.16
C ASN A 114 -2.23 7.05 -20.63
N GLU A 115 -2.84 8.18 -20.25
CA GLU A 115 -2.11 9.31 -19.67
C GLU A 115 -1.45 8.93 -18.34
N ALA A 116 -2.15 8.18 -17.49
CA ALA A 116 -1.67 7.72 -16.18
C ALA A 116 -0.35 6.92 -16.26
N MET A 117 -0.05 6.31 -17.41
CA MET A 117 1.22 5.62 -17.64
C MET A 117 2.43 6.58 -17.58
N SER A 118 2.23 7.85 -17.92
CA SER A 118 3.27 8.90 -17.89
C SER A 118 3.51 9.49 -16.49
N TYR A 119 2.60 9.27 -15.53
CA TYR A 119 2.63 9.95 -14.23
C TYR A 119 3.90 9.67 -13.45
N ARG A 120 4.38 8.42 -13.47
CA ARG A 120 5.60 8.04 -12.75
C ARG A 120 6.84 8.74 -13.29
N GLU A 121 6.89 8.97 -14.60
CA GLU A 121 7.97 9.73 -15.22
C GLU A 121 7.91 11.21 -14.82
N ARG A 122 6.72 11.82 -14.84
CA ARG A 122 6.52 13.19 -14.36
C ARG A 122 6.97 13.34 -12.90
N ILE A 123 6.58 12.42 -12.03
CA ILE A 123 6.96 12.39 -10.61
C ILE A 123 8.48 12.26 -10.44
N ALA A 124 9.10 11.33 -11.16
CA ALA A 124 10.55 11.12 -11.12
C ALA A 124 11.32 12.39 -11.52
N ASN A 125 10.87 13.09 -12.56
CA ASN A 125 11.47 14.35 -13.00
C ASN A 125 11.35 15.46 -11.93
N LEU A 126 10.21 15.55 -11.23
CA LEU A 126 10.04 16.53 -10.15
C LEU A 126 10.97 16.24 -8.96
N ALA A 127 11.12 14.97 -8.59
CA ALA A 127 11.98 14.55 -7.49
C ALA A 127 13.48 14.78 -7.77
N LEU A 128 13.88 14.75 -9.04
CA LEU A 128 15.28 14.91 -9.45
C LEU A 128 15.91 16.21 -8.92
N GLY A 129 15.15 17.30 -8.84
CA GLY A 129 15.65 18.58 -8.31
C GLY A 129 15.99 18.57 -6.81
N PHE A 130 15.45 17.62 -6.05
CA PHE A 130 15.63 17.51 -4.59
C PHE A 130 16.74 16.55 -4.19
N ILE A 131 17.17 15.67 -5.11
CA ILE A 131 18.29 14.77 -4.92
C ILE A 131 19.57 15.52 -5.30
N LYS A 132 20.53 15.64 -4.38
CA LYS A 132 21.82 16.31 -4.68
C LYS A 132 22.83 15.29 -5.22
N ASP A 133 23.92 15.79 -5.79
CA ASP A 133 25.06 14.94 -6.11
C ASP A 133 25.68 14.40 -4.82
N ASP A 134 26.20 13.18 -4.85
CA ASP A 134 26.70 12.39 -3.71
C ASP A 134 25.68 12.15 -2.58
N SER A 135 24.37 12.21 -2.84
CA SER A 135 23.35 11.95 -1.81
C SER A 135 23.26 10.48 -1.41
N VAL A 136 23.12 10.23 -0.11
CA VAL A 136 22.76 8.93 0.47
C VAL A 136 21.26 8.90 0.73
N ILE A 137 20.56 7.99 0.07
CA ILE A 137 19.10 7.91 0.09
C ILE A 137 18.66 6.65 0.84
N LEU A 138 17.70 6.76 1.75
CA LEU A 138 17.00 5.60 2.32
C LEU A 138 15.67 5.38 1.61
N THR A 139 15.37 4.15 1.22
CA THR A 139 14.05 3.74 0.73
C THR A 139 13.51 2.53 1.46
N HIS A 140 12.20 2.42 1.49
CA HIS A 140 11.47 1.33 2.15
C HIS A 140 10.68 0.49 1.14
N SER A 141 10.83 -0.84 1.23
CA SER A 141 10.12 -1.81 0.37
C SER A 141 10.39 -1.61 -1.13
N TYR A 142 9.45 -2.02 -1.98
CA TYR A 142 9.49 -1.85 -3.44
C TYR A 142 8.41 -0.88 -3.92
N SER A 143 8.84 0.16 -4.63
CA SER A 143 7.95 1.14 -5.25
C SER A 143 8.42 1.47 -6.66
N ARG A 144 7.53 1.29 -7.65
CA ARG A 144 7.83 1.56 -9.06
C ARG A 144 8.23 3.02 -9.32
N VAL A 145 7.53 3.96 -8.70
CA VAL A 145 7.82 5.39 -8.87
C VAL A 145 9.14 5.79 -8.22
N VAL A 146 9.47 5.21 -7.04
CA VAL A 146 10.78 5.44 -6.39
C VAL A 146 11.90 4.83 -7.21
N MET A 147 11.72 3.62 -7.73
CA MET A 147 12.69 2.99 -8.65
C MET A 147 12.95 3.89 -9.86
N GLN A 148 11.90 4.42 -10.49
CA GLN A 148 12.06 5.30 -11.64
C GLN A 148 12.78 6.61 -11.28
N ALA A 149 12.51 7.20 -10.12
CA ALA A 149 13.21 8.38 -9.62
C ALA A 149 14.69 8.12 -9.34
N LEU A 150 15.03 7.00 -8.69
CA LEU A 150 16.41 6.62 -8.39
C LEU A 150 17.20 6.31 -9.65
N LEU A 151 16.61 5.57 -10.61
CA LEU A 151 17.23 5.27 -11.90
C LEU A 151 17.45 6.55 -12.73
N LEU A 152 16.50 7.48 -12.70
CA LEU A 152 16.65 8.78 -13.36
C LEU A 152 17.75 9.63 -12.71
N ALA A 153 17.78 9.67 -11.37
CA ALA A 153 18.81 10.40 -10.63
C ALA A 153 20.22 9.84 -10.90
N HIS A 154 20.37 8.52 -10.94
CA HIS A 154 21.67 7.88 -11.19
C HIS A 154 22.28 8.23 -12.56
N LYS A 155 21.46 8.50 -13.57
CA LYS A 155 21.94 8.93 -14.89
C LYS A 155 22.68 10.27 -14.86
N GLN A 156 22.45 11.08 -13.84
CA GLN A 156 22.95 12.46 -13.77
C GLN A 156 23.76 12.77 -12.50
N LYS A 157 23.63 11.94 -11.46
CA LYS A 157 24.15 12.20 -10.11
C LYS A 157 24.74 10.93 -9.52
N ARG A 158 25.79 11.10 -8.72
CA ARG A 158 26.30 10.03 -7.85
C ARG A 158 25.35 9.91 -6.67
N ILE A 159 24.79 8.72 -6.47
CA ILE A 159 23.89 8.43 -5.36
C ILE A 159 24.24 7.07 -4.77
N SER A 160 24.00 6.91 -3.48
CA SER A 160 24.06 5.62 -2.79
C SER A 160 22.73 5.37 -2.08
N VAL A 161 22.27 4.12 -2.03
CA VAL A 161 20.93 3.79 -1.54
C VAL A 161 20.98 2.74 -0.42
N TYR A 162 20.40 3.07 0.72
CA TYR A 162 19.99 2.09 1.72
C TYR A 162 18.56 1.62 1.44
N VAL A 163 18.34 0.31 1.52
CA VAL A 163 17.03 -0.31 1.31
C VAL A 163 16.71 -1.18 2.51
N THR A 164 15.57 -0.96 3.15
CA THR A 164 15.12 -1.87 4.23
C THR A 164 14.66 -3.20 3.67
N GLU A 165 14.87 -4.33 4.35
CA GLU A 165 14.36 -5.64 3.91
C GLU A 165 12.81 -5.69 3.75
N ALA A 166 12.07 -4.88 4.53
CA ALA A 166 10.63 -4.70 4.47
C ALA A 166 9.82 -5.98 4.76
N ARG A 167 10.05 -6.58 5.94
CA ARG A 167 9.21 -7.65 6.48
C ARG A 167 7.78 -7.12 6.69
N PRO A 168 6.73 -7.95 6.45
CA PRO A 168 6.79 -9.35 6.06
C PRO A 168 6.98 -9.58 4.55
N SER A 169 6.79 -8.55 3.72
CA SER A 169 6.76 -8.69 2.26
C SER A 169 8.10 -9.12 1.64
N GLY A 170 9.23 -8.75 2.26
CA GLY A 170 10.57 -8.98 1.71
C GLY A 170 10.86 -8.19 0.43
N ASN A 171 9.98 -7.27 0.05
CA ASN A 171 10.05 -6.53 -1.22
C ASN A 171 11.28 -5.60 -1.29
N GLY A 172 11.92 -5.29 -0.16
CA GLY A 172 13.19 -4.57 -0.15
C GLY A 172 14.29 -5.28 -0.93
N LEU A 173 14.32 -6.62 -0.91
CA LEU A 173 15.30 -7.39 -1.67
C LEU A 173 15.11 -7.23 -3.18
N LYS A 174 13.85 -7.12 -3.64
CA LYS A 174 13.55 -6.82 -5.05
C LYS A 174 14.12 -5.46 -5.46
N THR A 175 13.95 -4.43 -4.63
CA THR A 175 14.53 -3.09 -4.84
C THR A 175 16.05 -3.17 -4.91
N TYR A 176 16.68 -3.85 -3.94
CA TYR A 176 18.13 -4.04 -3.92
C TYR A 176 18.66 -4.69 -5.21
N HIS A 177 18.07 -5.81 -5.64
CA HIS A 177 18.48 -6.50 -6.86
C HIS A 177 18.33 -5.63 -8.11
N ALA A 178 17.22 -4.87 -8.20
CA ALA A 178 16.99 -3.99 -9.35
C ALA A 178 17.97 -2.80 -9.39
N LEU A 179 18.29 -2.19 -8.24
CA LEU A 179 19.22 -1.07 -8.17
C LEU A 179 20.67 -1.50 -8.41
N THR A 180 21.09 -2.62 -7.83
CA THR A 180 22.45 -3.16 -8.04
C THR A 180 22.67 -3.61 -9.49
N ALA A 181 21.68 -4.23 -10.12
CA ALA A 181 21.72 -4.56 -11.54
C ALA A 181 21.85 -3.32 -12.44
N ALA A 182 21.33 -2.16 -12.00
CA ALA A 182 21.47 -0.89 -12.69
C ALA A 182 22.79 -0.15 -12.39
N GLY A 183 23.68 -0.72 -11.57
CA GLY A 183 24.97 -0.13 -11.21
C GLY A 183 24.93 0.87 -10.05
N ILE A 184 23.79 1.00 -9.36
CA ILE A 184 23.65 1.91 -8.22
C ILE A 184 24.23 1.25 -6.95
N PRO A 185 25.19 1.89 -6.24
CA PRO A 185 25.64 1.42 -4.94
C PRO A 185 24.48 1.30 -3.96
N CYS A 186 24.19 0.07 -3.54
CA CYS A 186 23.01 -0.23 -2.74
C CYS A 186 23.36 -1.19 -1.59
N THR A 187 22.76 -1.00 -0.42
CA THR A 187 22.94 -1.90 0.74
C THR A 187 21.60 -2.18 1.41
N VAL A 188 21.35 -3.44 1.72
CA VAL A 188 20.16 -3.85 2.49
C VAL A 188 20.40 -3.60 3.97
N VAL A 189 19.40 -3.03 4.64
CA VAL A 189 19.39 -2.73 6.08
C VAL A 189 18.25 -3.52 6.72
N LEU A 190 18.50 -4.10 7.90
CA LEU A 190 17.43 -4.70 8.70
C LEU A 190 16.39 -3.66 9.08
N ASP A 191 15.13 -4.04 9.18
CA ASP A 191 14.06 -3.09 9.54
C ASP A 191 14.32 -2.45 10.93
N SER A 192 14.98 -3.18 11.84
CA SER A 192 15.41 -2.69 13.15
C SER A 192 16.66 -1.80 13.15
N ALA A 193 17.45 -1.81 12.08
CA ALA A 193 18.71 -1.08 11.96
C ALA A 193 18.57 0.26 11.23
N VAL A 194 17.34 0.69 10.90
CA VAL A 194 17.06 1.98 10.25
C VAL A 194 17.65 3.15 11.02
N THR A 195 17.44 3.20 12.34
CA THR A 195 17.97 4.29 13.18
C THR A 195 19.49 4.37 13.12
N TYR A 196 20.18 3.22 13.06
CA TYR A 196 21.64 3.15 13.04
C TYR A 196 22.24 3.80 11.78
N VAL A 197 21.56 3.69 10.63
CA VAL A 197 22.05 4.26 9.36
C VAL A 197 21.58 5.71 9.13
N MET A 198 20.60 6.20 9.90
CA MET A 198 19.94 7.48 9.62
C MET A 198 20.89 8.69 9.64
N ASP A 199 21.94 8.66 10.47
CA ASP A 199 22.93 9.75 10.49
C ASP A 199 23.65 9.94 9.15
N LYS A 200 23.85 8.84 8.41
CA LYS A 200 24.47 8.83 7.08
C LYS A 200 23.49 9.17 5.96
N VAL A 201 22.19 9.13 6.21
CA VAL A 201 21.16 9.37 5.20
C VAL A 201 20.94 10.88 5.04
N ASP A 202 20.87 11.35 3.79
CA ASP A 202 20.57 12.74 3.47
C ASP A 202 19.07 12.98 3.30
N LEU A 203 18.36 12.01 2.74
CA LEU A 203 16.92 12.06 2.53
C LEU A 203 16.30 10.66 2.47
N VAL A 204 15.02 10.57 2.84
CA VAL A 204 14.22 9.35 2.72
C VAL A 204 13.25 9.50 1.55
N LEU A 205 13.20 8.51 0.66
CA LEU A 205 12.20 8.38 -0.40
C LEU A 205 11.34 7.15 -0.14
N VAL A 206 10.01 7.31 -0.09
CA VAL A 206 9.08 6.18 0.01
C VAL A 206 8.01 6.25 -1.06
N GLY A 207 7.48 5.09 -1.44
CA GLY A 207 6.27 5.00 -2.26
C GLY A 207 5.00 5.15 -1.43
N SER A 208 3.87 4.92 -2.08
CA SER A 208 2.56 4.88 -1.47
C SER A 208 1.70 3.76 -2.03
N GLU A 209 0.84 3.21 -1.18
CA GLU A 209 -0.37 2.50 -1.62
C GLU A 209 -1.55 3.49 -1.72
N ALA A 210 -1.67 4.42 -0.78
CA ALA A 210 -2.61 5.52 -0.85
C ALA A 210 -2.10 6.78 -0.14
N VAL A 211 -2.60 7.94 -0.54
CA VAL A 211 -2.44 9.21 0.18
C VAL A 211 -3.83 9.64 0.64
N VAL A 212 -4.00 9.83 1.94
CA VAL A 212 -5.30 10.09 2.56
C VAL A 212 -5.63 11.58 2.65
N GLU A 213 -6.87 11.93 2.95
CA GLU A 213 -7.36 13.32 2.94
C GLU A 213 -6.62 14.24 3.93
N SER A 214 -6.12 13.69 5.04
CA SER A 214 -5.28 14.42 5.99
C SER A 214 -3.92 14.85 5.42
N GLY A 215 -3.52 14.34 4.25
CA GLY A 215 -2.18 14.44 3.69
C GLY A 215 -1.21 13.38 4.23
N GLY A 216 -1.70 12.46 5.06
CA GLY A 216 -0.93 11.30 5.49
C GLY A 216 -0.80 10.23 4.41
N LEU A 217 0.08 9.27 4.67
CA LEU A 217 0.49 8.24 3.71
C LEU A 217 0.13 6.85 4.26
N ILE A 218 -0.42 5.98 3.41
CA ILE A 218 -0.55 4.56 3.70
C ILE A 218 0.43 3.80 2.80
N ASN A 219 1.31 3.01 3.40
CA ASN A 219 2.32 2.23 2.69
C ASN A 219 2.68 0.96 3.49
N ALA A 220 3.60 0.15 2.98
CA ALA A 220 4.10 -1.04 3.68
C ALA A 220 4.50 -0.72 5.13
N VAL A 221 4.20 -1.68 6.03
CA VAL A 221 4.53 -1.60 7.44
C VAL A 221 6.02 -1.30 7.66
N GLY A 222 6.31 -0.31 8.49
CA GLY A 222 7.65 0.23 8.70
C GLY A 222 7.83 1.64 8.13
N SER A 223 6.95 2.09 7.23
CA SER A 223 6.99 3.45 6.69
C SER A 223 6.81 4.51 7.78
N ASN A 224 5.85 4.31 8.69
CA ASN A 224 5.62 5.23 9.80
C ASN A 224 6.82 5.24 10.78
N GLN A 225 7.44 4.07 11.03
CA GLN A 225 8.64 3.96 11.85
C GLN A 225 9.79 4.78 11.26
N ILE A 226 10.06 4.62 9.96
CA ILE A 226 11.10 5.37 9.25
C ILE A 226 10.81 6.87 9.29
N ALA A 227 9.55 7.27 9.11
CA ALA A 227 9.16 8.68 9.14
C ALA A 227 9.40 9.33 10.51
N VAL A 228 9.09 8.62 11.61
CA VAL A 228 9.39 9.07 12.97
C VAL A 228 10.89 9.22 13.19
N ILE A 229 11.68 8.24 12.75
CA ILE A 229 13.16 8.26 12.87
C ILE A 229 13.75 9.41 12.04
N ALA A 230 13.30 9.58 10.80
CA ALA A 230 13.75 10.65 9.91
C ALA A 230 13.46 12.03 10.53
N LYS A 231 12.25 12.22 11.07
CA LYS A 231 11.86 13.46 11.77
C LYS A 231 12.76 13.73 12.97
N ALA A 232 13.02 12.72 13.80
CA ALA A 232 13.88 12.85 14.98
C ALA A 232 15.34 13.17 14.61
N ALA A 233 15.83 12.65 13.48
CA ALA A 233 17.16 12.92 12.95
C ALA A 233 17.24 14.16 12.04
N ASN A 234 16.16 14.94 11.94
CA ASN A 234 16.04 16.12 11.07
C ASN A 234 16.35 15.83 9.59
N LYS A 235 16.01 14.63 9.11
CA LYS A 235 16.16 14.23 7.71
C LYS A 235 14.83 14.41 6.97
N PRO A 236 14.83 14.98 5.76
CA PRO A 236 13.61 15.13 4.97
C PRO A 236 13.05 13.76 4.57
N PHE A 237 11.74 13.62 4.74
CA PHE A 237 10.98 12.43 4.38
C PHE A 237 10.03 12.77 3.22
N TYR A 238 10.31 12.21 2.05
CA TYR A 238 9.56 12.47 0.84
C TYR A 238 8.76 11.24 0.41
N ALA A 239 7.47 11.44 0.19
CA ALA A 239 6.59 10.42 -0.37
C ALA A 239 6.38 10.64 -1.86
N MET A 240 6.28 9.56 -2.63
CA MET A 240 5.98 9.59 -4.06
C MET A 240 4.69 8.82 -4.33
N ALA A 241 3.71 9.49 -4.92
CA ALA A 241 2.38 8.95 -5.15
C ALA A 241 1.78 9.48 -6.44
N GLU A 242 1.27 8.58 -7.27
CA GLU A 242 0.41 8.95 -8.39
C GLU A 242 -0.93 9.49 -7.87
N SER A 243 -1.51 10.49 -8.53
CA SER A 243 -2.72 11.21 -8.09
C SER A 243 -3.95 10.31 -8.01
N TYR A 244 -4.01 9.23 -8.80
CA TYR A 244 -5.06 8.22 -8.71
C TYR A 244 -5.00 7.35 -7.43
N LYS A 245 -3.99 7.54 -6.58
CA LYS A 245 -3.91 6.93 -5.25
C LYS A 245 -4.39 7.87 -4.14
N PHE A 246 -4.88 9.06 -4.48
CA PHE A 246 -5.45 9.97 -3.50
C PHE A 246 -6.83 9.45 -3.09
N HIS A 247 -6.98 9.17 -1.79
CA HIS A 247 -8.13 8.45 -1.27
C HIS A 247 -8.86 9.28 -0.22
N ARG A 248 -10.20 9.31 -0.30
CA ARG A 248 -11.08 10.01 0.65
C ARG A 248 -11.28 9.21 1.94
N LEU A 249 -10.17 8.83 2.53
CA LEU A 249 -10.09 8.16 3.83
C LEU A 249 -9.49 9.14 4.84
N PHE A 250 -9.89 9.06 6.11
CA PHE A 250 -9.38 9.94 7.17
C PHE A 250 -9.04 9.11 8.42
N PRO A 251 -7.93 8.35 8.42
CA PRO A 251 -7.56 7.52 9.56
C PRO A 251 -7.14 8.40 10.74
N LEU A 252 -7.75 8.17 11.90
CA LEU A 252 -7.38 8.85 13.15
C LEU A 252 -6.20 8.15 13.85
N SER A 253 -5.98 6.87 13.58
CA SER A 253 -4.92 6.06 14.18
C SER A 253 -4.52 4.90 13.27
N GLN A 254 -3.50 4.13 13.68
CA GLN A 254 -3.11 2.89 12.98
C GLN A 254 -4.23 1.84 12.95
N TYR A 255 -5.15 1.89 13.91
CA TYR A 255 -6.24 0.93 14.08
C TYR A 255 -7.50 1.31 13.28
N ASP A 256 -7.50 2.50 12.67
CA ASP A 256 -8.63 3.05 11.90
C ASP A 256 -8.47 2.79 10.39
N LEU A 257 -7.59 1.85 10.02
CA LEU A 257 -7.40 1.46 8.64
C LEU A 257 -8.43 0.39 8.23
N PRO A 258 -8.95 0.42 6.99
CA PRO A 258 -9.87 -0.61 6.50
C PRO A 258 -9.30 -2.05 6.53
N THR A 259 -7.98 -2.17 6.56
CA THR A 259 -7.26 -3.45 6.68
C THR A 259 -7.18 -3.98 8.11
N HIS A 260 -7.58 -3.18 9.10
CA HIS A 260 -7.51 -3.58 10.49
C HIS A 260 -8.61 -4.58 10.84
N THR A 261 -8.22 -5.76 11.30
CA THR A 261 -9.13 -6.82 11.77
C THR A 261 -8.84 -7.11 13.24
N SER A 262 -9.84 -7.58 14.00
CA SER A 262 -9.69 -7.97 15.41
C SER A 262 -8.60 -9.01 15.68
N ASP A 263 -8.20 -9.76 14.66
CA ASP A 263 -7.19 -10.80 14.75
C ASP A 263 -5.75 -10.23 14.72
N ILE A 264 -5.56 -9.04 14.14
CA ILE A 264 -4.24 -8.41 14.03
C ILE A 264 -3.69 -8.12 15.42
N LEU A 265 -2.50 -8.64 15.70
CA LEU A 265 -1.81 -8.56 16.98
C LEU A 265 -2.66 -9.05 18.17
N SER A 266 -3.62 -9.94 17.92
CA SER A 266 -4.43 -10.55 18.97
C SER A 266 -3.60 -11.51 19.83
N PHE A 267 -3.86 -11.52 21.14
CA PHE A 267 -3.22 -12.47 22.04
C PHE A 267 -3.83 -13.87 21.89
N PRO A 268 -3.02 -14.94 21.95
CA PRO A 268 -3.56 -16.29 21.96
C PRO A 268 -4.50 -16.47 23.15
N ARG A 269 -5.68 -17.03 22.91
CA ARG A 269 -6.60 -17.41 23.99
C ARG A 269 -5.88 -18.42 24.86
N GLN A 270 -5.72 -18.12 26.15
CA GLN A 270 -5.13 -19.07 27.09
C GLN A 270 -5.93 -20.37 27.01
N PRO A 271 -5.28 -21.54 26.88
CA PRO A 271 -5.97 -22.79 27.15
C PRO A 271 -6.51 -22.71 28.59
N ALA A 272 -7.74 -23.21 28.80
CA ALA A 272 -8.31 -23.31 30.13
C ALA A 272 -7.24 -23.85 31.09
N ARG A 273 -7.04 -23.14 32.20
CA ARG A 273 -6.01 -23.39 33.22
C ARG A 273 -5.72 -24.90 33.30
N PRO A 274 -4.48 -25.37 33.13
CA PRO A 274 -4.18 -26.78 33.36
C PRO A 274 -4.71 -27.13 34.76
N PRO A 275 -5.38 -28.28 34.93
CA PRO A 275 -5.92 -28.66 36.24
C PRO A 275 -4.80 -28.53 37.26
N SER A 276 -5.07 -27.77 38.31
CA SER A 276 -4.16 -27.63 39.44
C SER A 276 -3.76 -29.01 39.92
N LEU A 277 -2.48 -29.20 40.24
CA LEU A 277 -1.92 -30.40 40.89
C LEU A 277 -2.45 -30.57 42.34
N THR A 278 -3.74 -30.35 42.56
CA THR A 278 -4.43 -30.45 43.85
C THR A 278 -5.72 -31.25 43.68
N ASP A 279 -5.62 -32.42 43.07
CA ASP A 279 -6.60 -33.50 43.19
C ASP A 279 -5.83 -34.80 43.49
N VAL A 280 -5.09 -34.80 44.60
CA VAL A 280 -4.76 -36.02 45.31
C VAL A 280 -5.54 -35.97 46.61
N GLN A 281 -6.71 -36.62 46.62
CA GLN A 281 -7.43 -36.91 47.84
C GLN A 281 -6.54 -37.79 48.73
N PRO A 282 -6.41 -37.52 50.04
CA PRO A 282 -5.70 -38.41 50.93
C PRO A 282 -6.57 -39.65 51.17
N VAL A 283 -6.21 -40.77 50.55
CA VAL A 283 -6.69 -42.09 50.98
C VAL A 283 -5.95 -42.41 52.27
N VAL A 284 -6.68 -42.31 53.39
CA VAL A 284 -6.26 -42.83 54.68
C VAL A 284 -6.18 -44.35 54.57
N SER A 285 -5.01 -44.92 54.86
CA SER A 285 -4.88 -46.33 55.20
C SER A 285 -3.75 -46.46 56.22
N GLU A 286 -4.16 -46.62 57.47
CA GLU A 286 -3.32 -47.09 58.56
C GLU A 286 -2.80 -48.49 58.22
N ASN A 287 -1.47 -48.68 58.25
CA ASN A 287 -0.82 -49.77 58.99
C ASN A 287 0.69 -49.76 58.75
N GLY A 288 1.44 -49.59 59.85
CA GLY A 288 2.54 -50.49 60.20
C GLY A 288 3.91 -50.32 59.52
N THR A 289 4.88 -49.93 60.35
CA THR A 289 6.28 -50.41 60.41
C THR A 289 7.33 -49.89 59.40
N SER A 290 8.20 -49.03 59.95
CA SER A 290 9.67 -49.15 60.01
C SER A 290 10.56 -48.87 58.79
N GLN A 291 11.56 -48.00 59.07
CA GLN A 291 12.94 -47.93 58.55
C GLN A 291 13.25 -47.06 57.31
N ASP A 292 13.94 -45.94 57.62
CA ASP A 292 15.21 -45.46 57.04
C ASP A 292 15.45 -45.63 55.53
N ASP A 293 15.43 -44.51 54.80
CA ASP A 293 16.55 -43.99 53.97
C ASP A 293 16.03 -42.98 52.93
N LEU A 294 16.33 -41.69 53.13
CA LEU A 294 16.16 -40.65 52.11
C LEU A 294 17.48 -40.43 51.33
N PRO A 295 17.54 -40.66 50.01
CA PRO A 295 18.61 -40.12 49.17
C PRO A 295 18.22 -38.75 48.59
N PRO A 296 19.20 -37.91 48.19
CA PRO A 296 18.99 -36.49 47.94
C PRO A 296 18.29 -36.21 46.60
N SER A 297 17.54 -35.13 46.61
CA SER A 297 16.90 -34.46 45.47
C SER A 297 17.78 -34.43 44.20
N LYS A 298 17.36 -35.16 43.17
CA LYS A 298 17.75 -34.88 41.79
C LYS A 298 16.71 -33.93 41.19
N PHE A 299 16.94 -32.63 41.32
CA PHE A 299 16.39 -31.67 40.36
C PHE A 299 17.06 -31.92 39.01
N GLN A 300 16.39 -32.67 38.13
CA GLN A 300 16.70 -32.63 36.70
C GLN A 300 16.02 -31.40 36.11
N PRO A 301 16.77 -30.41 35.59
CA PRO A 301 16.15 -29.40 34.73
C PRO A 301 15.84 -30.08 33.40
N SER A 302 14.58 -30.40 33.18
CA SER A 302 14.10 -30.85 31.88
C SER A 302 14.18 -29.68 30.88
N THR A 303 14.73 -30.00 29.71
CA THR A 303 14.74 -29.20 28.48
C THR A 303 15.60 -27.93 28.45
N SER A 304 16.92 -28.15 28.47
CA SER A 304 17.80 -27.40 27.57
C SER A 304 17.28 -27.55 26.13
N LEU A 305 16.79 -26.45 25.53
CA LEU A 305 16.48 -26.34 24.12
C LEU A 305 17.70 -26.84 23.32
N HIS A 306 17.56 -28.00 22.69
CA HIS A 306 18.51 -28.45 21.68
C HIS A 306 18.46 -27.45 20.52
N LEU A 307 19.36 -26.46 20.55
CA LEU A 307 19.66 -25.60 19.41
C LEU A 307 20.15 -26.52 18.28
N VAL A 308 19.31 -26.74 17.27
CA VAL A 308 19.74 -27.39 16.04
C VAL A 308 20.69 -26.41 15.35
N PRO A 309 21.96 -26.78 15.12
CA PRO A 309 22.89 -25.91 14.39
C PRO A 309 22.31 -25.61 13.01
N GLY A 310 21.98 -24.34 12.74
CA GLY A 310 21.43 -23.89 11.46
C GLY A 310 19.95 -23.47 11.47
N SER A 311 19.24 -23.51 12.60
CA SER A 311 17.89 -22.94 12.66
C SER A 311 17.93 -21.40 12.63
N THR A 312 17.45 -20.78 11.55
CA THR A 312 17.18 -19.34 11.49
C THR A 312 15.95 -19.00 12.33
N PHE A 313 16.12 -18.20 13.39
CA PHE A 313 15.01 -17.69 14.18
C PHE A 313 14.21 -16.67 13.35
N SER A 314 13.02 -17.08 12.90
CA SER A 314 12.08 -16.21 12.21
C SER A 314 10.65 -16.53 12.65
N MET A 315 9.75 -15.57 12.52
CA MET A 315 8.34 -15.77 12.82
C MET A 315 7.75 -16.85 11.89
N THR A 316 6.86 -17.69 12.41
CA THR A 316 6.14 -18.66 11.58
C THR A 316 5.18 -17.92 10.62
N PRO A 317 4.73 -18.56 9.54
CA PRO A 317 3.73 -17.96 8.64
C PRO A 317 2.44 -17.56 9.37
N GLU A 318 1.99 -18.36 10.33
CA GLU A 318 0.79 -18.09 11.14
C GLU A 318 0.97 -16.86 12.01
N GLN A 319 2.14 -16.73 12.65
CA GLN A 319 2.49 -15.54 13.44
C GLN A 319 2.58 -14.30 12.54
N THR A 320 3.19 -14.44 11.36
CA THR A 320 3.34 -13.34 10.39
C THR A 320 1.99 -12.84 9.90
N LYS A 321 1.01 -13.74 9.70
CA LYS A 321 -0.36 -13.38 9.29
C LYS A 321 -1.11 -12.52 10.31
N LEU A 322 -0.71 -12.58 11.59
CA LEU A 322 -1.28 -11.73 12.64
C LEU A 322 -0.65 -10.33 12.68
N ASN A 323 0.33 -10.01 11.82
CA ASN A 323 0.96 -8.70 11.76
C ASN A 323 0.33 -7.83 10.66
N PRO A 324 0.31 -6.50 10.83
CA PRO A 324 -0.18 -5.60 9.80
C PRO A 324 0.75 -5.61 8.57
N GLU A 325 0.16 -5.54 7.37
CA GLU A 325 0.92 -5.42 6.11
C GLU A 325 1.27 -3.98 5.75
N VAL A 326 0.43 -3.05 6.21
CA VAL A 326 0.54 -1.61 5.93
C VAL A 326 0.44 -0.80 7.22
N ASP A 327 1.03 0.39 7.22
CA ASP A 327 0.87 1.36 8.28
C ASP A 327 0.46 2.74 7.73
N TYR A 328 -0.02 3.59 8.63
CA TYR A 328 -0.39 4.97 8.38
C TYR A 328 0.71 5.91 8.89
N THR A 329 1.34 6.64 7.99
CA THR A 329 2.28 7.71 8.34
C THR A 329 1.54 9.04 8.40
N ARG A 330 1.61 9.70 9.56
CA ARG A 330 0.92 10.97 9.80
C ARG A 330 1.50 12.11 8.97
N PRO A 331 0.68 13.11 8.59
CA PRO A 331 1.12 14.22 7.76
C PRO A 331 2.26 15.08 8.36
N ASP A 332 2.37 15.21 9.68
CA ASP A 332 3.41 16.01 10.37
C ASP A 332 4.84 15.45 10.19
N LEU A 333 4.93 14.17 9.81
CA LEU A 333 6.19 13.46 9.55
C LEU A 333 6.62 13.56 8.08
N ILE A 334 5.71 13.96 7.18
CA ILE A 334 5.96 14.00 5.74
C ILE A 334 6.40 15.40 5.36
N SER A 335 7.58 15.52 4.74
CA SER A 335 8.12 16.81 4.30
C SER A 335 7.43 17.28 3.02
N LEU A 336 7.38 16.43 1.99
CA LEU A 336 6.75 16.71 0.70
C LEU A 336 6.20 15.43 0.08
N VAL A 337 5.14 15.57 -0.72
CA VAL A 337 4.58 14.51 -1.56
C VAL A 337 4.74 14.89 -3.02
N PHE A 338 5.47 14.06 -3.77
CA PHE A 338 5.67 14.20 -5.19
C PHE A 338 4.58 13.43 -5.94
N SER A 339 3.84 14.14 -6.79
CA SER A 339 2.74 13.60 -7.60
C SER A 339 2.77 14.17 -9.02
N ASP A 340 2.01 13.58 -9.94
CA ASP A 340 1.86 14.05 -11.33
C ASP A 340 1.19 15.43 -11.41
N VAL A 341 0.44 15.82 -10.37
CA VAL A 341 -0.13 17.17 -10.22
C VAL A 341 0.85 18.18 -9.61
N GLY A 342 2.08 17.75 -9.29
CA GLY A 342 3.14 18.60 -8.75
C GLY A 342 3.65 18.15 -7.37
N ILE A 343 4.38 19.06 -6.73
CA ILE A 343 4.98 18.87 -5.41
C ILE A 343 4.06 19.49 -4.37
N LEU A 344 3.54 18.67 -3.46
CA LEU A 344 2.52 19.06 -2.49
C LEU A 344 3.07 18.98 -1.07
N THR A 345 2.69 19.93 -0.23
CA THR A 345 2.75 19.74 1.22
C THR A 345 1.55 18.90 1.67
N PRO A 346 1.60 18.25 2.85
CA PRO A 346 0.45 17.52 3.38
C PRO A 346 -0.85 18.36 3.44
N GLU A 347 -0.75 19.65 3.78
CA GLU A 347 -1.90 20.58 3.73
C GLU A 347 -2.38 20.85 2.29
N GLY A 348 -1.46 20.89 1.34
CA GLY A 348 -1.77 21.00 -0.09
C GLY A 348 -2.57 19.80 -0.60
N ILE A 349 -2.28 18.59 -0.10
CA ILE A 349 -3.05 17.39 -0.41
C ILE A 349 -4.49 17.51 0.09
N ARG A 350 -4.69 17.96 1.33
CA ARG A 350 -6.03 18.19 1.86
C ARG A 350 -6.83 19.11 0.93
N LYS A 351 -6.23 20.20 0.46
CA LYS A 351 -6.87 21.08 -0.52
C LYS A 351 -7.14 20.37 -1.85
N SER A 352 -6.20 19.57 -2.36
CA SER A 352 -6.37 18.84 -3.63
C SER A 352 -7.46 17.77 -3.58
N ILE A 353 -7.60 17.07 -2.44
CA ILE A 353 -8.61 16.03 -2.20
C ILE A 353 -9.98 16.67 -1.91
N SER A 354 -10.05 17.63 -0.99
CA SER A 354 -11.32 18.29 -0.62
C SER A 354 -11.87 19.21 -1.72
N LEU A 355 -11.04 19.80 -2.60
CA LEU A 355 -11.50 20.71 -3.66
C LEU A 355 -11.87 20.04 -4.99
N LEU A 356 -11.76 18.72 -5.16
CA LEU A 356 -12.03 18.10 -6.46
C LEU A 356 -11.23 18.78 -7.61
N LYS A 357 -9.97 19.20 -7.37
CA LYS A 357 -9.12 19.70 -8.48
C LYS A 357 -8.73 18.57 -9.42
N VAL A 358 -8.62 17.34 -8.91
CA VAL A 358 -8.50 16.12 -9.74
C VAL A 358 -9.67 16.06 -10.74
N PHE A 359 -10.89 16.34 -10.31
CA PHE A 359 -12.08 16.36 -11.18
C PHE A 359 -12.19 17.62 -12.06
N ARG A 360 -11.61 18.76 -11.66
CA ARG A 360 -11.47 19.91 -12.55
C ARG A 360 -10.46 19.65 -13.66
N THR A 361 -9.33 18.98 -13.39
CA THR A 361 -8.41 18.50 -14.44
C THR A 361 -9.15 17.58 -15.42
N PHE A 362 -10.05 16.72 -14.94
CA PHE A 362 -10.96 15.95 -15.80
C PHE A 362 -11.94 16.80 -16.61
N LYS A 363 -12.51 17.86 -16.03
CA LYS A 363 -13.35 18.82 -16.79
C LYS A 363 -12.56 19.57 -17.88
N TYR A 364 -11.25 19.72 -17.72
CA TYR A 364 -10.35 20.30 -18.73
C TYR A 364 -9.85 19.27 -19.75
N LEU A 365 -9.70 17.99 -19.40
CA LEU A 365 -9.44 16.93 -20.38
C LEU A 365 -10.62 16.71 -21.33
N ILE A 366 -11.85 16.96 -20.86
CA ILE A 366 -13.08 16.89 -21.68
C ILE A 366 -13.27 18.17 -22.53
N ARG A 367 -12.56 19.27 -22.22
CA ARG A 367 -12.62 20.53 -22.97
C ARG A 367 -11.25 20.92 -23.53
N ASP A 368 -11.04 20.53 -24.78
CA ASP A 368 -10.06 21.04 -25.76
C ASP A 368 -8.85 20.14 -26.07
N ASP A 369 -8.77 19.78 -27.36
CA ASP A 369 -7.59 19.47 -28.18
C ASP A 369 -6.50 20.57 -28.19
N LYS A 370 -6.42 21.38 -27.13
CA LYS A 370 -5.39 22.40 -26.95
C LYS A 370 -4.72 22.14 -25.62
N CYS A 371 -3.51 21.62 -25.73
CA CYS A 371 -2.51 21.56 -24.69
C CYS A 371 -2.41 22.93 -23.97
N ILE A 372 -3.10 23.07 -22.84
CA ILE A 372 -2.86 24.15 -21.89
C ILE A 372 -2.01 23.53 -20.79
N GLN A 373 -0.70 23.80 -20.85
CA GLN A 373 0.16 23.72 -19.68
C GLN A 373 -0.58 24.44 -18.54
N LEU A 374 -0.93 23.70 -17.48
CA LEU A 374 -1.31 24.31 -16.21
C LEU A 374 -0.16 25.22 -15.79
N ASP A 375 -0.31 26.52 -16.02
CA ASP A 375 0.63 27.51 -15.55
C ASP A 375 0.46 27.62 -14.03
N PHE A 376 1.31 26.91 -13.30
CA PHE A 376 1.41 27.00 -11.85
C PHE A 376 1.93 28.39 -11.37
N ARG A 377 2.22 29.36 -12.27
CA ARG A 377 2.72 30.69 -11.88
C ARG A 377 1.72 31.59 -11.15
N SER A 378 0.41 31.31 -11.19
CA SER A 378 -0.57 32.13 -10.46
C SER A 378 -0.89 31.63 -9.04
N CYS A 379 -0.32 30.51 -8.62
CA CYS A 379 -0.16 30.19 -7.21
C CYS A 379 1.23 30.65 -6.82
N THR A 380 1.34 31.67 -5.97
CA THR A 380 2.59 32.04 -5.32
C THR A 380 3.30 30.75 -4.86
N PRO A 381 4.56 30.51 -5.25
CA PRO A 381 5.29 29.35 -4.78
C PRO A 381 5.39 29.46 -3.25
N ILE A 382 4.79 28.51 -2.53
CA ILE A 382 4.88 28.48 -1.05
C ILE A 382 6.31 28.10 -0.60
N ILE A 383 7.24 27.83 -1.51
CA ILE A 383 8.65 27.67 -1.18
C ILE A 383 9.52 28.40 -2.21
N LYS A 384 9.92 29.63 -1.91
CA LYS A 384 11.18 30.18 -2.43
C LYS A 384 12.30 29.44 -1.72
N ALA A 385 12.96 28.53 -2.43
CA ALA A 385 14.28 28.04 -2.03
C ALA A 385 15.28 29.20 -2.18
N SER A 386 15.41 30.03 -1.15
CA SER A 386 16.46 31.04 -1.06
C SER A 386 16.74 31.33 0.42
N SER A 387 17.99 31.07 0.81
CA SER A 387 18.65 31.28 2.12
C SER A 387 18.27 30.33 3.26
N LEU A 388 18.86 29.14 3.24
CA LEU A 388 19.48 28.56 4.44
C LEU A 388 20.95 28.34 4.07
N TYR A 389 21.76 29.35 4.38
CA TYR A 389 23.20 29.18 4.62
C TYR A 389 23.38 28.73 6.07
#